data_AF-E0S4T5-F1
#
_entry.id   AF-E0S4T5-F1
#
_cell.length_a   1.000
_cell.length_b   1.000
_cell.length_c   1.000
_cell.angle_alpha   90.00
_cell.angle_beta   90.00
_cell.angle_gamma   90.00
#
_symmetry.space_group_name_H-M   'P 1'
#
loop_
_entity.id
_entity.type
_entity.pdbx_description
1 polymer ?
#
loop_
_entity_poly.entity_id
_entity_poly.type
_entity_poly.pdbx_seq_one_letter_code
_entity_poly.pdbx_strand_id
1 'polypeptide(L)' 'MDKVAVRNINDLQDALKNVPERSYHIGGYSDSAICLEKTEFGYEVYFAERNKKWDQKLHKTEQEACEDMLGRLEEYMD' A
#
# COMPACT_ATOMS: atom_id res chain seq x y z
N MET A 1 -1.38 -6.13 -14.66
CA MET A 1 -1.57 -7.54 -14.28
C MET A 1 -3.02 -7.98 -14.53
N ASP A 2 -3.35 -9.27 -14.51
CA ASP A 2 -4.75 -9.70 -14.33
C ASP A 2 -5.31 -9.02 -13.08
N LYS A 3 -6.56 -8.54 -13.11
CA LYS A 3 -7.21 -7.94 -11.93
C LYS A 3 -7.35 -8.99 -10.82
N VAL A 4 -6.35 -9.09 -9.95
CA VAL A 4 -6.45 -9.83 -8.71
C VAL A 4 -7.48 -9.10 -7.84
N ALA A 5 -8.53 -9.81 -7.44
CA ALA A 5 -9.51 -9.26 -6.51
C ALA A 5 -8.89 -9.19 -5.12
N VAL A 6 -8.33 -8.03 -4.76
CA VAL A 6 -7.75 -7.77 -3.43
C VAL A 6 -8.87 -7.32 -2.48
N ARG A 7 -9.18 -8.12 -1.46
CA ARG A 7 -10.26 -7.83 -0.49
C ARG A 7 -9.76 -7.51 0.90
N ASN A 8 -8.53 -7.90 1.22
CA ASN A 8 -7.91 -7.79 2.54
C ASN A 8 -6.37 -7.80 2.40
N ILE A 9 -5.67 -7.59 3.52
CA ILE A 9 -4.20 -7.54 3.56
C ILE A 9 -3.56 -8.86 3.12
N ASN A 10 -4.17 -10.03 3.37
CA ASN A 10 -3.59 -11.31 2.92
C ASN A 10 -3.67 -11.44 1.40
N ASP A 11 -4.79 -11.02 0.79
CA ASP A 11 -4.93 -10.99 -0.67
C ASP A 11 -3.89 -10.04 -1.29
N LEU A 12 -3.66 -8.89 -0.64
CA LEU A 12 -2.64 -7.93 -1.05
C LEU A 12 -1.25 -8.55 -0.98
N GLN A 13 -0.90 -9.20 0.13
CA GLN A 13 0.40 -9.89 0.27
C GLN A 13 0.61 -10.96 -0.79
N ASP A 14 -0.43 -11.69 -1.20
CA ASP A 14 -0.36 -12.65 -2.30
C ASP A 14 -0.08 -11.95 -3.64
N ALA A 15 -0.79 -10.84 -3.92
CA ALA A 15 -0.59 -10.03 -5.13
C ALA A 15 0.82 -9.41 -5.19
N LEU A 16 1.40 -9.07 -4.04
CA LEU A 16 2.71 -8.44 -3.93
C LEU A 16 3.90 -9.43 -3.93
N LYS A 17 3.66 -10.74 -4.08
CA LYS A 17 4.73 -11.77 -4.07
C LYS A 17 5.85 -11.52 -5.07
N ASN A 18 5.56 -10.87 -6.20
CA ASN A 18 6.54 -10.58 -7.25
C ASN A 18 7.02 -9.11 -7.24
N VAL A 19 6.54 -8.31 -6.29
CA VAL A 19 6.95 -6.92 -6.13
C VAL A 19 8.19 -6.86 -5.23
N PRO A 20 9.23 -6.08 -5.57
CA PRO A 20 10.40 -5.94 -4.70
C PRO A 20 10.00 -5.48 -3.29
N GLU A 21 10.47 -6.18 -2.26
CA GLU A 21 10.11 -5.89 -0.86
C GLU A 21 10.44 -4.45 -0.44
N ARG A 22 11.44 -3.81 -1.05
CA ARG A 22 11.78 -2.41 -0.79
C ARG A 22 10.74 -1.41 -1.31
N SER A 23 9.90 -1.81 -2.26
CA SER A 23 8.93 -0.91 -2.90
C SER A 23 7.72 -0.64 -2.02
N TYR A 24 7.50 -1.47 -0.99
CA TYR A 24 6.29 -1.40 -0.19
C TYR A 24 6.49 -1.78 1.28
N HIS A 25 5.58 -1.34 2.15
CA HIS A 25 5.56 -1.76 3.54
C HIS A 25 4.13 -1.79 4.08
N ILE A 26 3.82 -2.81 4.89
CA ILE A 26 2.51 -2.97 5.53
C ILE A 26 2.74 -2.97 7.05
N GLY A 27 2.09 -2.05 7.76
CA GLY A 27 2.18 -1.95 9.21
C GLY A 27 2.90 -0.72 9.75
N GLY A 28 3.13 0.31 8.93
CA GLY A 28 3.70 1.58 9.39
C GLY A 28 4.60 2.24 8.36
N TYR A 29 5.63 2.95 8.85
CA TYR A 29 6.58 3.69 8.03
C TYR A 29 7.78 2.81 7.63
N SER A 30 8.10 2.81 6.34
CA SER A 30 9.41 2.36 5.82
C SER A 30 9.90 3.36 4.79
N ASP A 31 11.16 3.77 4.90
CA ASP A 31 11.71 4.79 4.00
C ASP A 31 11.79 4.29 2.56
N SER A 32 11.52 5.21 1.61
CA SER A 32 11.53 4.98 0.17
C SER A 32 10.57 3.88 -0.29
N ALA A 33 9.40 3.76 0.34
CA ALA A 33 8.40 2.72 0.07
C ALA A 33 6.96 3.27 0.08
N ILE A 34 6.06 2.60 -0.67
CA ILE A 34 4.61 2.79 -0.53
C ILE A 34 4.13 2.03 0.70
N CYS A 35 3.59 2.75 1.67
CA CYS A 35 3.23 2.23 2.99
C CYS A 35 1.71 2.14 3.14
N LEU A 36 1.24 1.07 3.77
CA LEU A 36 -0.12 0.93 4.29
C LEU A 36 -0.07 0.79 5.81
N GLU A 37 -0.73 1.71 6.51
CA GLU A 37 -0.77 1.77 7.97
C GLU A 37 -2.22 1.76 8.48
N LYS A 38 -2.51 0.92 9.47
CA LYS A 38 -3.79 0.96 10.17
C LYS A 38 -3.71 1.98 11.30
N THR A 39 -4.64 2.93 11.30
CA THR A 39 -4.77 4.00 12.31
C THR A 39 -6.09 3.86 13.06
N GLU A 40 -6.31 4.72 14.05
CA GLU A 40 -7.60 4.80 14.76
C GLU A 40 -8.76 5.27 13.85
N PHE A 41 -8.44 5.95 12.74
CA PHE A 41 -9.41 6.54 11.81
C PHE A 41 -9.66 5.69 10.56
N GLY A 42 -8.91 4.59 10.36
CA GLY A 42 -9.02 3.74 9.18
C GLY A 42 -7.68 3.21 8.72
N TYR A 43 -7.48 3.17 7.41
CA TYR A 43 -6.28 2.67 6.74
C TYR A 43 -5.67 3.77 5.89
N GLU A 44 -4.40 4.05 6.11
CA GLU A 44 -3.70 5.13 5.44
C GLU A 44 -2.68 4.57 4.44
N VAL A 45 -2.72 5.09 3.20
CA VAL A 45 -1.76 4.75 2.14
C VAL A 45 -0.96 5.99 1.76
N TYR A 46 0.36 5.88 1.76
CA TYR A 46 1.27 7.00 1.51
C TYR A 46 2.61 6.53 0.94
N PHE A 47 3.33 7.42 0.26
CA PHE A 47 4.74 7.21 -0.06
C PHE A 47 5.61 7.80 1.07
N ALA A 48 6.52 7.02 1.61
CA ALA A 48 7.39 7.44 2.70
C ALA A 48 8.78 7.81 2.16
N GLU A 49 9.26 9.02 2.44
CA GLU A 49 10.61 9.44 2.07
C GLU A 49 11.15 10.49 3.05
N ARG A 50 12.37 10.27 3.57
CA ARG A 50 13.10 11.22 4.43
C ARG A 50 12.30 11.68 5.65
N ASN A 51 11.69 10.72 6.34
CA ASN A 51 10.80 10.89 7.51
C ASN A 51 9.53 11.71 7.21
N LYS A 52 9.08 11.73 5.96
CA LYS A 52 7.85 12.40 5.54
C LYS A 52 6.93 11.43 4.84
N LYS A 53 5.63 11.66 4.97
CA LYS A 53 4.56 10.99 4.21
C LYS A 53 4.15 11.90 3.05
N TRP A 54 4.08 11.35 1.85
CA TRP A 54 3.68 12.00 0.61
C TRP A 54 2.45 11.29 0.04
N ASP A 55 1.61 12.04 -0.69
CA ASP A 55 0.38 11.55 -1.32
C ASP A 55 -0.52 10.73 -0.38
N GLN A 56 -0.57 11.15 0.88
CA GLN A 56 -1.26 10.45 1.94
C GLN A 56 -2.78 10.43 1.69
N LYS A 57 -3.38 9.24 1.79
CA LYS A 57 -4.81 9.05 1.60
C LYS A 57 -5.36 8.13 2.67
N LEU A 58 -6.43 8.58 3.33
CA LEU A 58 -7.14 7.82 4.34
C LEU A 58 -8.34 7.09 3.71
N HIS A 59 -8.44 5.80 3.98
CA HIS A 59 -9.51 4.91 3.56
C HIS A 59 -10.25 4.37 4.77
N LYS A 60 -11.57 4.18 4.63
CA LYS A 60 -12.40 3.67 5.72
C LYS A 60 -12.29 2.16 5.88
N THR A 61 -12.05 1.46 4.77
CA THR A 61 -12.01 0.00 4.75
C THR A 61 -10.63 -0.50 4.35
N GLU A 62 -10.31 -1.71 4.80
CA GLU A 62 -9.07 -2.40 4.47
C GLU A 62 -8.98 -2.67 2.97
N GLN A 63 -10.10 -3.08 2.36
CA GLN A 63 -10.19 -3.34 0.93
C GLN A 63 -9.80 -2.11 0.11
N GLU A 64 -10.39 -0.94 0.38
CA GLU A 64 -10.10 0.29 -0.37
C GLU A 64 -8.63 0.68 -0.28
N ALA A 65 -8.00 0.52 0.88
CA ALA A 65 -6.57 0.82 1.05
C ALA A 65 -5.69 -0.18 0.30
N CYS A 66 -6.07 -1.47 0.28
CA CYS A 66 -5.32 -2.48 -0.45
C CYS A 66 -5.42 -2.26 -1.97
N GLU A 67 -6.60 -1.90 -2.48
CA GLU A 67 -6.80 -1.53 -3.88
C GLU A 67 -5.98 -0.28 -4.26
N ASP A 68 -5.94 0.74 -3.39
CA ASP A 68 -5.16 1.96 -3.60
C ASP A 68 -3.65 1.70 -3.62
N MET A 69 -3.15 0.93 -2.65
CA MET A 69 -1.73 0.56 -2.58
C MET A 69 -1.27 -0.24 -3.81
N LEU A 70 -2.07 -1.22 -4.24
CA LEU A 70 -1.76 -2.00 -5.45
C LEU A 70 -1.72 -1.10 -6.69
N GLY A 71 -2.71 -0.21 -6.85
CA GLY A 71 -2.76 0.73 -7.96
C GLY A 71 -1.53 1.64 -8.03
N ARG A 72 -1.10 2.21 -6.91
CA ARG A 72 0.12 3.04 -6.86
C ARG A 72 1.37 2.26 -7.22
N LEU A 73 1.46 1.00 -6.79
CA LEU A 73 2.59 0.13 -7.12
C LEU A 73 2.62 -0.20 -8.60
N GLU A 74 1.46 -0.49 -9.21
CA GLU A 74 1.34 -0.66 -10.67
C GLU A 74 1.78 0.61 -11.42
N GLU A 75 1.36 1.80 -11.00
CA GLU A 75 1.77 3.08 -11.61
C GLU A 75 3.27 3.40 -11.45
N TYR A 76 3.90 2.93 -10.37
CA TYR A 76 5.32 3.19 -10.10
C TYR A 76 6.26 2.22 -10.85
N MET A 77 5.73 1.10 -11.35
CA MET A 77 6.50 0.03 -12.01
C MET A 77 6.34 0.01 -13.54
N ASP A 78 5.42 0.80 -14.11
CA ASP A 78 5.28 1.06 -15.55
C ASP A 78 6.27 2.15 -16.02
#